data_AF-A0A2K3L889-F1
#
_entry.id   AF-A0A2K3L889-F1
#
_cell.length_a   1.000
_cell.length_b   1.000
_cell.length_c   1.000
_cell.angle_alpha   90.00
_cell.angle_beta   90.00
_cell.angle_gamma   90.00
#
_symmetry.space_group_name_H-M   'P 1'
#
loop_
_entity.id
_entity.type
_entity.pdbx_description
1 polymer ?
#
loop_
_entity_poly.entity_id
_entity_poly.type
_entity_poly.pdbx_seq_one_letter_code
_entity_poly.pdbx_strand_id
1 'polypeptide(L)'
;MASIASYSSLSKGFLLHSLTPQLNSRGRRKIFRPNFVRIMPTRSCLDDTSSLLQAAKYTVDTYVKSGMVVGLGSGHASGMAIQHLGRQLRHGNLKDIVGIPMSVASASEAAKAGIPMDTYQSSSQIDFAFDDADGVEEGTFVSIIGRRKLQSEESIIQEKSILNDANKLVFIIEENQYKGHLEGSIPVLIQSLNWLAIAEEIDDMFLGDAE
;
A
#
# COMPACT_ATOMS: atom_id res chain seq x y z
N MET A 1 -8.78 -14.11 -59.17
CA MET A 1 -9.84 -13.17 -59.60
C MET A 1 -10.18 -12.25 -58.42
N ALA A 2 -10.91 -11.14 -58.67
CA ALA A 2 -11.49 -10.12 -57.76
C ALA A 2 -11.86 -10.56 -56.31
N SER A 3 -12.01 -9.71 -55.27
CA SER A 3 -11.95 -8.23 -55.03
C SER A 3 -11.85 -7.98 -53.48
N ILE A 4 -11.39 -6.88 -52.85
CA ILE A 4 -11.82 -5.44 -52.83
C ILE A 4 -13.26 -5.31 -52.25
N ALA A 5 -13.65 -4.51 -51.23
CA ALA A 5 -13.11 -3.41 -50.37
C ALA A 5 -14.08 -3.21 -49.14
N SER A 6 -13.94 -2.37 -48.08
CA SER A 6 -12.89 -1.54 -47.42
C SER A 6 -13.40 -0.96 -46.07
N TYR A 7 -12.55 -0.21 -45.32
CA TYR A 7 -12.74 1.03 -44.50
C TYR A 7 -14.19 1.60 -44.26
N SER A 8 -14.56 2.36 -43.20
CA SER A 8 -13.88 2.90 -41.99
C SER A 8 -14.83 3.65 -41.03
N SER A 9 -14.36 3.89 -39.79
CA SER A 9 -14.51 5.11 -38.94
C SER A 9 -15.47 6.26 -39.35
N LEU A 10 -16.20 6.84 -38.37
CA LEU A 10 -16.00 8.26 -38.00
C LEU A 10 -16.52 8.62 -36.59
N SER A 11 -16.25 9.85 -36.15
CA SER A 11 -16.60 10.44 -34.84
C SER A 11 -17.07 11.89 -34.97
N LYS A 12 -17.51 12.51 -33.85
CA LYS A 12 -17.99 13.91 -33.68
C LYS A 12 -19.46 14.14 -34.11
N GLY A 13 -20.18 15.12 -33.55
CA GLY A 13 -19.75 16.14 -32.57
C GLY A 13 -20.90 16.92 -31.91
N PHE A 14 -20.53 18.01 -31.22
CA PHE A 14 -21.39 18.91 -30.45
C PHE A 14 -22.40 19.69 -31.30
N LEU A 15 -23.51 20.14 -30.67
CA LEU A 15 -23.90 21.55 -30.65
C LEU A 15 -24.96 21.85 -29.55
N LEU A 16 -25.03 23.11 -29.11
CA LEU A 16 -26.02 23.61 -28.14
C LEU A 16 -27.30 24.07 -28.88
N HIS A 17 -28.43 24.15 -28.16
CA HIS A 17 -29.38 25.23 -28.39
C HIS A 17 -30.09 25.69 -27.11
N SER A 18 -30.63 26.91 -27.16
CA SER A 18 -31.10 27.73 -26.04
C SER A 18 -32.61 27.60 -25.75
N LEU A 19 -32.99 28.03 -24.54
CA LEU A 19 -34.36 28.02 -24.03
C LEU A 19 -35.24 29.12 -24.64
N THR A 20 -36.52 28.80 -24.90
CA THR A 20 -37.65 29.72 -24.72
C THR A 20 -38.83 28.99 -24.07
N PRO A 21 -39.59 29.62 -23.15
CA PRO A 21 -40.71 28.97 -22.46
C PRO A 21 -42.07 29.23 -23.14
N GLN A 22 -42.97 28.25 -23.05
CA GLN A 22 -44.40 28.42 -23.34
C GLN A 22 -45.21 28.07 -22.09
N LEU A 23 -46.01 29.02 -21.60
CA LEU A 23 -46.90 28.85 -20.46
C LEU A 23 -48.25 28.31 -20.92
N ASN A 24 -48.71 27.20 -20.36
CA ASN A 24 -50.13 26.85 -20.43
C ASN A 24 -50.64 26.13 -19.17
N SER A 25 -51.96 26.12 -18.98
CA SER A 25 -52.54 26.28 -17.65
C SER A 25 -53.08 25.02 -16.96
N ARG A 26 -53.13 25.10 -15.61
CA ARG A 26 -54.02 24.35 -14.69
C ARG A 26 -53.94 22.81 -14.72
N GLY A 27 -52.95 22.27 -14.01
CA GLY A 27 -53.01 20.92 -13.43
C GLY A 27 -52.28 20.86 -12.07
N ARG A 28 -52.95 20.40 -11.00
CA ARG A 28 -52.34 20.24 -9.66
C ARG A 28 -51.33 19.09 -9.64
N ARG A 29 -50.09 19.34 -10.08
CA ARG A 29 -48.98 18.39 -9.89
C ARG A 29 -48.63 18.32 -8.40
N LYS A 30 -48.78 17.15 -7.78
CA LYS A 30 -48.16 16.86 -6.47
C LYS A 30 -46.65 17.00 -6.65
N ILE A 31 -46.02 17.92 -5.91
CA ILE A 31 -44.56 18.09 -5.97
C ILE A 31 -43.92 16.93 -5.21
N PHE A 32 -43.53 15.89 -5.95
CA PHE A 32 -42.59 14.90 -5.44
C PHE A 32 -41.25 15.62 -5.22
N ARG A 33 -40.96 15.99 -3.97
CA ARG A 33 -39.63 16.41 -3.57
C ARG A 33 -38.80 15.14 -3.35
N PRO A 34 -37.80 14.82 -4.19
CA PRO A 34 -36.84 13.80 -3.81
C PRO A 34 -36.10 14.29 -2.56
N ASN A 35 -35.96 13.44 -1.56
CA ASN A 35 -35.13 13.73 -0.39
C ASN A 35 -33.66 13.70 -0.81
N PHE A 36 -33.16 14.83 -1.32
CA PHE A 36 -31.73 15.05 -1.54
C PHE A 36 -31.03 15.04 -0.18
N VAL A 37 -30.45 13.89 0.18
CA VAL A 37 -29.52 13.77 1.28
C VAL A 37 -28.31 14.65 0.95
N ARG A 38 -28.20 15.80 1.62
CA ARG A 38 -26.98 16.63 1.57
C ARG A 38 -25.87 15.91 2.31
N ILE A 39 -25.10 15.09 1.59
CA ILE A 39 -23.81 14.62 2.05
C ILE A 39 -22.90 15.86 2.16
N MET A 40 -22.66 16.31 3.39
CA MET A 40 -21.72 17.38 3.70
C MET A 40 -20.41 16.74 4.16
N PRO A 41 -19.34 16.74 3.36
CA PRO A 41 -18.05 16.23 3.81
C PRO A 41 -17.47 17.19 4.84
N THR A 42 -17.31 16.73 6.07
CA THR A 42 -16.46 17.41 7.06
C THR A 42 -15.00 17.25 6.66
N ARG A 43 -14.21 18.32 6.77
CA ARG A 43 -12.75 18.25 6.81
C ARG A 43 -12.33 18.23 8.28
N SER A 44 -11.54 17.25 8.68
CA SER A 44 -10.67 17.43 9.84
C SER A 44 -9.70 18.57 9.55
N CYS A 45 -9.57 19.52 10.48
CA CYS A 45 -8.44 20.43 10.48
C CYS A 45 -7.19 19.63 10.90
N LEU A 46 -6.05 19.95 10.27
CA LEU A 46 -4.77 19.33 10.59
C LEU A 46 -4.04 20.21 11.59
N ASP A 47 -3.80 19.65 12.77
CA ASP A 47 -2.58 19.91 13.57
C ASP A 47 -2.02 18.57 14.09
N ASP A 48 -2.89 17.58 14.36
CA ASP A 48 -2.50 16.18 14.53
C ASP A 48 -2.08 15.53 13.19
N THR A 49 -0.84 15.73 12.75
CA THR A 49 -0.19 14.68 11.94
C THR A 49 0.18 13.54 12.87
N SER A 50 -0.44 12.36 12.70
CA SER A 50 -0.19 11.20 13.57
C SER A 50 1.29 10.89 13.72
N SER A 51 1.68 10.35 14.89
CA SER A 51 3.04 9.91 15.17
C SER A 51 3.59 9.00 14.07
N LEU A 52 2.76 8.07 13.57
CA LEU A 52 3.07 7.18 12.46
C LEU A 52 3.35 7.93 11.14
N LEU A 53 2.60 9.00 10.83
CA LEU A 53 2.85 9.87 9.68
C LEU A 53 4.13 10.70 9.84
N GLN A 54 4.46 11.12 11.07
CA GLN A 54 5.71 11.82 11.36
C GLN A 54 6.92 10.86 11.24
N ALA A 55 6.83 9.66 11.79
CA ALA A 55 7.82 8.61 11.65
C ALA A 55 8.03 8.22 10.18
N ALA A 56 6.96 7.98 9.42
CA ALA A 56 7.03 7.67 7.99
C ALA A 56 7.70 8.77 7.15
N LYS A 57 7.48 10.06 7.46
CA LYS A 57 8.21 11.17 6.82
C LYS A 57 9.68 11.16 7.23
N TYR A 58 9.96 11.07 8.53
CA TYR A 58 11.31 11.07 9.10
C TYR A 58 12.17 9.93 8.52
N THR A 59 11.60 8.74 8.35
CA THR A 59 12.27 7.58 7.74
C THR A 59 12.73 7.88 6.31
N VAL A 60 11.86 8.44 5.48
CA VAL A 60 12.23 8.83 4.10
C VAL A 60 13.27 9.97 4.11
N ASP A 61 13.01 11.03 4.87
CA ASP A 61 13.85 12.25 4.86
C ASP A 61 15.23 12.05 5.52
N THR A 62 15.40 11.03 6.37
CA THR A 62 16.67 10.71 7.05
C THR A 62 17.51 9.67 6.33
N TYR A 63 16.87 8.62 5.78
CA TYR A 63 17.58 7.44 5.27
C TYR A 63 17.65 7.34 3.74
N VAL A 64 16.63 7.82 3.01
CA VAL A 64 16.60 7.74 1.54
C VAL A 64 17.45 8.85 0.92
N LYS A 65 18.22 8.49 -0.11
CA LYS A 65 19.10 9.40 -0.87
C LYS A 65 18.96 9.13 -2.36
N SER A 66 19.14 10.16 -3.18
CA SER A 66 19.07 10.04 -4.63
C SER A 66 20.04 8.96 -5.16
N GLY A 67 19.58 8.16 -6.13
CA GLY A 67 20.33 7.03 -6.68
C GLY A 67 20.14 5.70 -5.96
N MET A 68 19.36 5.64 -4.87
CA MET A 68 19.13 4.39 -4.12
C MET A 68 18.08 3.46 -4.74
N VAL A 69 18.34 2.16 -4.60
CA VAL A 69 17.31 1.11 -4.69
C VAL A 69 16.66 0.95 -3.32
N VAL A 70 15.33 1.11 -3.25
CA VAL A 70 14.57 1.15 -1.99
C VAL A 70 13.51 0.06 -1.94
N GLY A 71 13.59 -0.83 -0.94
CA GLY A 71 12.54 -1.79 -0.62
C GLY A 71 11.31 -1.09 -0.01
N LEU A 72 10.14 -1.28 -0.62
CA LEU A 72 8.89 -0.61 -0.25
C LEU A 72 7.92 -1.60 0.44
N GLY A 73 7.82 -1.48 1.77
CA GLY A 73 7.05 -2.38 2.62
C GLY A 73 5.54 -2.25 2.56
N SER A 74 4.86 -3.11 3.31
CA SER A 74 3.48 -3.53 3.13
C SER A 74 2.63 -3.20 4.37
N GLY A 75 2.15 -1.95 4.45
CA GLY A 75 1.30 -1.57 5.58
C GLY A 75 0.83 -0.11 5.60
N HIS A 76 0.32 0.31 6.75
CA HIS A 76 -0.27 1.65 6.90
C HIS A 76 0.81 2.73 7.00
N ALA A 77 1.88 2.46 7.76
CA ALA A 77 3.01 3.37 7.90
C ALA A 77 3.82 3.45 6.59
N SER A 78 4.08 2.30 5.98
CA SER A 78 4.77 2.15 4.71
C SER A 78 4.02 2.84 3.57
N GLY A 79 2.68 2.75 3.53
CA GLY A 79 1.85 3.54 2.62
C GLY A 79 2.06 5.06 2.76
N MET A 80 2.18 5.57 4.00
CA MET A 80 2.47 6.99 4.24
C MET A 80 3.90 7.37 3.80
N ALA A 81 4.88 6.49 3.99
CA ALA A 81 6.26 6.67 3.56
C ALA A 81 6.38 6.67 2.03
N ILE A 82 5.78 5.70 1.34
CA ILE A 82 5.65 5.65 -0.12
C ILE A 82 5.04 6.94 -0.68
N GLN A 83 3.93 7.39 -0.09
CA GLN A 83 3.28 8.64 -0.50
C GLN A 83 4.13 9.88 -0.20
N HIS A 84 5.08 9.83 0.75
CA HIS A 84 6.05 10.91 0.99
C HIS A 84 7.24 10.87 0.04
N LEU A 85 7.82 9.70 -0.20
CA LEU A 85 8.88 9.47 -1.18
C LEU A 85 8.46 9.96 -2.57
N GLY A 86 7.24 9.65 -3.01
CA GLY A 86 6.66 10.20 -4.23
C GLY A 86 6.50 11.72 -4.24
N ARG A 87 6.24 12.38 -3.10
CA ARG A 87 6.25 13.85 -3.01
C ARG A 87 7.67 14.40 -3.16
N GLN A 88 8.65 13.81 -2.47
CA GLN A 88 10.05 14.25 -2.55
C GLN A 88 10.65 14.08 -3.94
N LEU A 89 10.28 13.01 -4.66
CA LEU A 89 10.59 12.82 -6.08
C LEU A 89 9.94 13.89 -6.97
N ARG A 90 8.62 14.14 -6.81
CA ARG A 90 7.91 15.16 -7.61
C ARG A 90 8.37 16.59 -7.34
N HIS A 91 8.91 16.88 -6.17
CA HIS A 91 9.55 18.17 -5.85
C HIS A 91 11.01 18.26 -6.34
N GLY A 92 11.62 17.15 -6.78
CA GLY A 92 13.02 17.09 -7.20
C GLY A 92 14.03 17.09 -6.05
N ASN A 93 13.57 16.92 -4.80
CA ASN A 93 14.40 16.79 -3.60
C ASN A 93 15.17 15.46 -3.60
N LEU A 94 14.51 14.40 -4.07
CA LEU A 94 15.11 13.11 -4.40
C LEU A 94 15.04 12.88 -5.91
N LYS A 95 15.98 12.10 -6.45
CA LYS A 95 16.10 11.73 -7.87
C LYS A 95 16.61 10.30 -8.00
N ASP A 96 16.38 9.70 -9.17
CA ASP A 96 17.03 8.45 -9.56
C ASP A 96 16.82 7.30 -8.56
N ILE A 97 15.66 7.28 -7.90
CA ILE A 97 15.22 6.22 -6.97
C ILE A 97 14.53 5.11 -7.77
N VAL A 98 14.82 3.85 -7.43
CA VAL A 98 14.08 2.68 -7.90
C VAL A 98 13.43 1.99 -6.71
N GLY A 99 12.11 1.82 -6.75
CA GLY A 99 11.35 1.09 -5.73
C GLY A 99 11.24 -0.40 -6.05
N ILE A 100 11.51 -1.26 -5.05
CA ILE A 100 11.23 -2.69 -5.11
C ILE A 100 10.08 -2.99 -4.14
N PRO A 101 8.85 -3.21 -4.62
CA PRO A 101 7.69 -3.43 -3.75
C PRO A 101 7.67 -4.84 -3.15
N MET A 102 7.35 -4.90 -1.85
CA MET A 102 7.21 -6.17 -1.12
C MET A 102 5.86 -6.86 -1.35
N SER A 103 4.85 -6.13 -1.87
CA SER A 103 3.52 -6.70 -2.17
C SER A 103 2.78 -5.97 -3.31
N VAL A 104 1.63 -6.52 -3.71
CA VAL A 104 0.72 -5.89 -4.69
C VAL A 104 0.18 -4.55 -4.16
N ALA A 105 -0.06 -4.43 -2.84
CA ALA A 105 -0.54 -3.20 -2.22
C ALA A 105 0.54 -2.10 -2.26
N SER A 106 1.78 -2.41 -1.88
CA SER A 106 2.88 -1.44 -1.93
C SER A 106 3.28 -1.06 -3.35
N ALA A 107 3.24 -2.01 -4.31
CA ALA A 107 3.36 -1.72 -5.74
C ALA A 107 2.26 -0.75 -6.24
N SER A 108 1.02 -0.96 -5.79
CA SER A 108 -0.10 -0.08 -6.15
C SER A 108 0.07 1.34 -5.62
N GLU A 109 0.51 1.50 -4.37
CA GLU A 109 0.79 2.83 -3.79
C GLU A 109 2.00 3.50 -4.43
N ALA A 110 3.07 2.77 -4.73
CA ALA A 110 4.25 3.29 -5.40
C ALA A 110 3.95 3.78 -6.82
N ALA A 111 3.13 3.04 -7.57
CA ALA A 111 2.63 3.45 -8.88
C ALA A 111 1.77 4.73 -8.79
N LYS A 112 0.83 4.81 -7.84
CA LYS A 112 0.03 6.04 -7.59
C LYS A 112 0.91 7.23 -7.17
N ALA A 113 1.97 6.97 -6.41
CA ALA A 113 2.94 7.96 -5.97
C ALA A 113 3.92 8.39 -7.07
N GLY A 114 3.96 7.71 -8.21
CA GLY A 114 4.85 8.03 -9.34
C GLY A 114 6.31 7.66 -9.10
N ILE A 115 6.56 6.64 -8.27
CA ILE A 115 7.90 6.10 -8.02
C ILE A 115 8.25 5.13 -9.17
N PRO A 116 9.43 5.24 -9.82
CA PRO A 116 9.92 4.21 -10.73
C PRO A 116 10.10 2.89 -9.98
N MET A 117 9.69 1.76 -10.55
CA MET A 117 9.78 0.45 -9.90
C MET A 117 10.51 -0.58 -10.75
N ASP A 118 11.12 -1.55 -10.07
CA ASP A 118 11.65 -2.78 -10.67
C ASP A 118 11.21 -4.01 -9.84
N THR A 119 11.42 -5.20 -10.37
CA THR A 119 11.06 -6.47 -9.74
C THR A 119 12.22 -7.01 -8.90
N TYR A 120 11.94 -7.49 -7.68
CA TYR A 120 12.94 -8.16 -6.85
C TYR A 120 13.54 -9.38 -7.55
N GLN A 121 14.87 -9.49 -7.50
CA GLN A 121 15.65 -10.65 -7.91
C GLN A 121 16.67 -10.95 -6.81
N SER A 122 17.09 -12.20 -6.64
CA SER A 122 18.11 -12.60 -5.62
C SER A 122 19.54 -12.10 -5.90
N SER A 123 19.69 -11.13 -6.81
CA SER A 123 20.90 -10.36 -7.08
C SER A 123 20.66 -8.84 -7.03
N SER A 124 19.47 -8.40 -6.60
CA SER A 124 19.13 -6.99 -6.38
C SER A 124 19.91 -6.46 -5.17
N GLN A 125 20.78 -5.48 -5.37
CA GLN A 125 21.32 -4.71 -4.26
C GLN A 125 20.27 -3.69 -3.81
N ILE A 126 19.83 -3.79 -2.55
CA ILE A 126 18.86 -2.88 -1.93
C ILE A 126 19.60 -2.00 -0.94
N ASP A 127 19.64 -0.69 -1.17
CA ASP A 127 20.38 0.25 -0.31
C ASP A 127 19.67 0.51 1.03
N PHE A 128 18.34 0.46 1.00
CA PHE A 128 17.48 0.74 2.14
C PHE A 128 16.13 0.04 1.96
N ALA A 129 15.55 -0.46 3.06
CA ALA A 129 14.16 -0.89 3.10
C ALA A 129 13.44 -0.25 4.30
N PHE A 130 12.14 -0.02 4.14
CA PHE A 130 11.25 0.29 5.25
C PHE A 130 9.99 -0.56 5.16
N ASP A 131 9.44 -0.93 6.32
CA ASP A 131 8.22 -1.75 6.41
C ASP A 131 7.45 -1.47 7.71
N ASP A 132 6.20 -1.93 7.80
CA ASP A 132 5.47 -2.03 9.05
C ASP A 132 5.89 -3.33 9.76
N ALA A 133 6.06 -3.32 11.10
CA ALA A 133 6.12 -4.55 11.89
C ALA A 133 4.83 -4.72 12.70
N ASP A 134 4.54 -5.95 13.14
CA ASP A 134 3.46 -6.24 14.10
C ASP A 134 3.93 -6.12 15.55
N GLY A 135 5.22 -6.32 15.79
CA GLY A 135 5.91 -6.10 17.06
C GLY A 135 7.43 -6.11 16.87
N VAL A 136 8.15 -5.33 17.68
CA VAL A 136 9.61 -5.25 17.72
C VAL A 136 10.07 -5.32 19.17
N GLU A 137 11.03 -6.19 19.46
CA GLU A 137 11.59 -6.38 20.79
C GLU A 137 12.65 -5.32 21.13
N GLU A 138 12.57 -4.76 22.34
CA GLU A 138 13.49 -3.76 22.85
C GLU A 138 14.91 -4.34 23.01
N GLY A 139 15.92 -3.60 22.53
CA GLY A 139 17.34 -3.95 22.67
C GLY A 139 17.84 -5.05 21.73
N THR A 140 17.02 -6.07 21.41
CA THR A 140 17.38 -7.11 20.43
C THR A 140 16.97 -6.74 19.00
N PHE A 141 15.92 -5.93 18.85
CA PHE A 141 15.26 -5.59 17.57
C PHE A 141 14.75 -6.80 16.78
N VAL A 142 14.57 -7.96 17.43
CA VAL A 142 13.80 -9.08 16.87
C VAL A 142 12.41 -8.56 16.51
N SER A 143 11.93 -8.89 15.32
CA SER A 143 10.72 -8.28 14.75
C SER A 143 9.79 -9.35 14.19
N ILE A 144 8.48 -9.18 14.40
CA ILE A 144 7.43 -10.04 13.86
C ILE A 144 6.68 -9.27 12.77
N ILE A 145 6.47 -9.93 11.63
CA ILE A 145 5.75 -9.43 10.45
C ILE A 145 4.70 -10.47 10.00
N GLY A 146 3.68 -10.01 9.29
CA GLY A 146 2.67 -10.86 8.65
C GLY A 146 1.40 -11.17 9.46
N ARG A 147 1.31 -10.86 10.76
CA ARG A 147 0.11 -11.12 11.60
C ARG A 147 -1.13 -10.39 11.07
N ARG A 148 -0.95 -9.17 10.57
CA ARG A 148 -2.05 -8.31 10.06
C ARG A 148 -2.39 -8.54 8.58
N LYS A 149 -1.78 -9.52 7.90
CA LYS A 149 -2.02 -9.76 6.46
C LYS A 149 -3.36 -10.45 6.20
N LEU A 150 -4.34 -9.64 5.80
CA LEU A 150 -5.72 -10.05 5.52
C LEU A 150 -5.95 -10.59 4.09
N GLN A 151 -4.94 -10.64 3.21
CA GLN A 151 -5.10 -11.05 1.81
C GLN A 151 -4.04 -12.06 1.35
N SER A 152 -4.49 -13.06 0.60
CA SER A 152 -3.78 -14.31 0.28
C SER A 152 -2.77 -14.22 -0.86
N GLU A 153 -2.42 -13.02 -1.32
CA GLU A 153 -1.54 -12.80 -2.48
C GLU A 153 -0.15 -12.23 -2.09
N GLU A 154 0.09 -11.96 -0.80
CA GLU A 154 1.32 -11.33 -0.31
C GLU A 154 2.31 -12.36 0.25
N SER A 155 3.37 -12.68 -0.50
CA SER A 155 4.39 -13.64 -0.06
C SER A 155 5.27 -13.09 1.06
N ILE A 156 5.06 -13.58 2.29
CA ILE A 156 5.93 -13.28 3.45
C ILE A 156 7.38 -13.74 3.23
N ILE A 157 7.64 -14.71 2.34
CA ILE A 157 9.01 -15.07 1.92
C ILE A 157 9.62 -13.93 1.10
N GLN A 158 8.92 -13.37 0.11
CA GLN A 158 9.45 -12.30 -0.74
C GLN A 158 9.73 -11.04 0.09
N GLU A 159 8.81 -10.68 0.98
CA GLU A 159 8.98 -9.58 1.95
C GLU A 159 10.23 -9.81 2.81
N LYS A 160 10.31 -10.95 3.50
CA LYS A 160 11.47 -11.31 4.34
C LYS A 160 12.79 -11.35 3.55
N SER A 161 12.79 -11.76 2.28
CA SER A 161 13.97 -11.69 1.41
C SER A 161 14.38 -10.24 1.12
N ILE A 162 13.45 -9.37 0.70
CA ILE A 162 13.74 -7.95 0.43
C ILE A 162 14.24 -7.24 1.71
N LEU A 163 13.69 -7.60 2.87
CA LEU A 163 14.11 -7.08 4.18
C LEU A 163 15.53 -7.55 4.59
N ASN A 164 15.88 -8.82 4.30
CA ASN A 164 17.20 -9.38 4.59
C ASN A 164 18.30 -8.88 3.64
N ASP A 165 17.97 -8.69 2.36
CA ASP A 165 18.92 -8.26 1.31
C ASP A 165 19.15 -6.74 1.32
N ALA A 166 18.44 -6.00 2.19
CA ALA A 166 18.61 -4.57 2.36
C ALA A 166 19.83 -4.23 3.23
N ASN A 167 20.75 -3.40 2.68
CA ASN A 167 21.91 -2.87 3.40
C ASN A 167 21.53 -2.13 4.70
N LYS A 168 20.30 -1.62 4.79
CA LYS A 168 19.70 -0.99 5.98
C LYS A 168 18.19 -1.21 6.00
N LEU A 169 17.63 -1.44 7.18
CA LEU A 169 16.20 -1.61 7.41
C LEU A 169 15.71 -0.68 8.54
N VAL A 170 14.53 -0.09 8.38
CA VAL A 170 13.77 0.60 9.44
C VAL A 170 12.33 0.09 9.45
N PHE A 171 11.90 -0.49 10.57
CA PHE A 171 10.48 -0.72 10.81
C PHE A 171 9.81 0.56 11.31
N ILE A 172 8.64 0.90 10.75
CA ILE A 172 7.84 2.06 11.13
C ILE A 172 6.63 1.54 11.89
N ILE A 173 6.58 1.83 13.20
CA ILE A 173 5.66 1.20 14.16
C ILE A 173 4.96 2.21 15.06
N GLU A 174 3.86 1.77 15.70
CA GLU A 174 3.28 2.45 16.86
C GLU A 174 4.00 2.07 18.17
N GLU A 175 3.92 2.93 19.18
CA GLU A 175 4.52 2.74 20.51
C GLU A 175 4.13 1.39 21.15
N ASN A 176 2.87 0.96 20.96
CA ASN A 176 2.32 -0.29 21.48
C ASN A 176 2.91 -1.57 20.83
N GLN A 177 3.70 -1.42 19.77
CA GLN A 177 4.39 -2.50 19.06
C GLN A 177 5.86 -2.62 19.47
N TYR A 178 6.45 -1.58 20.09
CA TYR A 178 7.78 -1.66 20.69
C TYR A 178 7.64 -2.22 22.10
N LYS A 179 8.23 -3.39 22.37
CA LYS A 179 7.95 -4.16 23.59
C LYS A 179 9.22 -4.72 24.24
N GLY A 180 9.26 -4.75 25.57
CA GLY A 180 10.31 -5.43 26.33
C GLY A 180 10.39 -6.95 26.11
N HIS A 181 9.32 -7.56 25.57
CA HIS A 181 9.33 -8.93 25.04
C HIS A 181 8.21 -9.10 23.99
N LEU A 182 8.37 -10.04 23.06
CA LEU A 182 7.38 -10.35 22.03
C LEU A 182 6.37 -11.41 22.48
N GLU A 183 5.08 -11.11 22.28
CA GLU A 183 3.96 -11.97 22.69
C GLU A 183 3.02 -12.23 21.51
N GLY A 184 2.28 -13.35 21.57
CA GLY A 184 1.28 -13.77 20.58
C GLY A 184 1.85 -14.65 19.45
N SER A 185 0.97 -15.14 18.56
CA SER A 185 1.33 -16.09 17.50
C SER A 185 2.42 -15.61 16.55
N ILE A 186 3.24 -16.53 16.03
CA ILE A 186 4.29 -16.23 15.04
C ILE A 186 3.81 -16.74 13.67
N PRO A 187 3.66 -15.89 12.64
CA PRO A 187 3.23 -16.35 11.32
C PRO A 187 4.25 -17.29 10.66
N VAL A 188 3.88 -18.57 10.50
CA VAL A 188 4.68 -19.58 9.79
C VAL A 188 4.04 -19.86 8.43
N LEU A 189 4.82 -19.74 7.35
CA LEU A 189 4.37 -20.14 6.02
C LEU A 189 4.73 -21.60 5.76
N ILE A 190 3.71 -22.45 5.70
CA ILE A 190 3.80 -23.88 5.39
C ILE A 190 3.30 -24.17 3.96
N GLN A 191 3.76 -25.28 3.36
CA GLN A 191 3.21 -25.72 2.08
C GLN A 191 1.77 -26.23 2.28
N SER A 192 0.85 -25.85 1.39
CA SER A 192 -0.58 -26.19 1.54
C SER A 192 -0.87 -27.70 1.39
N LEU A 193 0.04 -28.45 0.77
CA LEU A 193 -0.02 -29.91 0.73
C LEU A 193 0.53 -30.47 2.05
N ASN A 194 -0.24 -31.35 2.70
CA ASN A 194 0.11 -31.97 3.99
C ASN A 194 0.23 -30.98 5.17
N TRP A 195 -0.37 -29.79 5.06
CA TRP A 195 -0.26 -28.71 6.05
C TRP A 195 -0.61 -29.14 7.49
N LEU A 196 -1.59 -30.05 7.65
CA LEU A 196 -2.05 -30.50 8.96
C LEU A 196 -0.95 -31.27 9.72
N ALA A 197 -0.26 -32.20 9.05
CA ALA A 197 0.83 -32.95 9.68
C ALA A 197 2.05 -32.06 10.00
N ILE A 198 2.25 -30.97 9.24
CA ILE A 198 3.27 -29.96 9.55
C ILE A 198 2.84 -29.12 10.77
N ALA A 199 1.55 -28.83 10.92
CA ALA A 199 1.02 -28.16 12.10
C ALA A 199 1.11 -29.06 13.36
N GLU A 200 0.80 -30.36 13.23
CA GLU A 200 0.97 -31.37 14.28
C GLU A 200 2.47 -31.50 14.69
N GLU A 201 3.40 -31.53 13.73
CA GLU A 201 4.86 -31.54 14.01
C GLU A 201 5.32 -30.25 14.72
N ILE A 202 4.76 -29.10 14.37
CA ILE A 202 5.04 -27.82 15.05
C ILE A 202 4.48 -27.83 16.48
N ASP A 203 3.25 -28.31 16.70
CA ASP A 203 2.63 -28.37 18.03
C ASP A 203 3.36 -29.33 18.99
N ASP A 204 3.74 -30.52 18.50
CA ASP A 204 4.60 -31.47 19.22
C ASP A 204 5.96 -30.84 19.59
N MET A 205 6.55 -30.03 18.69
CA MET A 205 7.82 -29.33 18.94
C MET A 205 7.70 -28.21 19.97
N PHE A 206 6.54 -27.56 20.10
CA PHE A 206 6.28 -26.46 21.04
C PHE A 206 5.38 -26.88 22.23
N LEU A 207 5.22 -28.18 22.47
CA LEU A 207 4.58 -28.77 23.65
C LEU A 207 3.11 -28.35 23.89
N GLY A 208 2.38 -27.95 22.85
CA GLY A 208 1.00 -27.46 22.97
C GLY A 208 0.82 -25.93 23.02
N ASP A 209 1.90 -25.15 22.93
CA ASP A 209 1.84 -23.66 22.92
C ASP A 209 1.51 -23.07 21.52
N ALA A 210 1.12 -23.88 20.53
CA ALA A 210 0.98 -23.48 19.12
C ALA A 210 -0.48 -23.40 18.61
N GLU A 211 -1.32 -22.58 19.26
CA GLU A 211 -2.71 -22.25 18.84
C GLU A 211 -2.82 -21.30 17.62
#